data_AF-A0A9Q3Q1T6-F1
#
_entry.id   AF-A0A9Q3Q1T6-F1
#
_cell.length_a   1.000
_cell.length_b   1.000
_cell.length_c   1.000
_cell.angle_alpha   90.00
_cell.angle_beta   90.00
_cell.angle_gamma   90.00
#
_symmetry.space_group_name_H-M   'P 1'
#
loop_
_entity.id
_entity.type
_entity.pdbx_description
1 polymer ?
#
loop_
_entity_poly.entity_id
_entity_poly.type
_entity_poly.pdbx_seq_one_letter_code
_entity_poly.pdbx_strand_id
1 'polypeptide(L)'
;MQYKPQFTYLAGLIPAPNQQNTSTINTNLRPLVDELLQLNQTVNIQAYQHSNGRNVSIKLAAFIGDIVATHKVSGSTLHSAHCLFSWCEVTKKDIEKVVGKCRNKRDTLELSIRWHNQKQICQPEILVKKTGVRWSEPNRLPL
;
A
#
# COMPACT_ATOMS: atom_id res chain seq x y z
N MET A 1 -16.87 11.95 -4.98
CA MET A 1 -16.13 12.55 -3.86
C MET A 1 -15.69 13.94 -4.31
N GLN A 2 -16.25 15.02 -3.78
CA GLN A 2 -15.89 16.37 -4.22
C GLN A 2 -14.66 16.81 -3.41
N TYR A 3 -13.52 16.96 -4.08
CA TYR A 3 -12.27 17.37 -3.45
C TYR A 3 -12.33 18.86 -3.14
N LYS A 4 -12.33 19.22 -1.85
CA LYS A 4 -12.19 20.61 -1.41
C LYS A 4 -10.77 20.79 -0.87
N PRO A 5 -9.97 21.76 -1.39
CA PRO A 5 -8.61 21.99 -0.93
C PRO A 5 -8.48 22.17 0.59
N GLN A 6 -9.50 22.72 1.24
CA GLN A 6 -9.57 22.88 2.70
C GLN A 6 -9.57 21.57 3.52
N PHE A 7 -9.79 20.42 2.87
CA PHE A 7 -9.74 19.09 3.50
C PHE A 7 -8.53 18.29 3.02
N THR A 8 -7.56 18.96 2.38
CA THR A 8 -6.33 18.36 1.90
C THR A 8 -5.19 18.77 2.79
N TYR A 9 -4.40 17.79 3.20
CA TYR A 9 -3.16 18.00 3.93
C TYR A 9 -2.00 17.35 3.18
N LEU A 10 -0.91 18.09 3.02
CA LEU A 10 0.34 17.56 2.47
C LEU A 10 1.14 16.90 3.60
N ALA A 11 1.10 15.58 3.66
CA ALA A 11 1.78 14.82 4.71
C ALA A 11 3.27 14.57 4.46
N GLY A 12 3.75 14.74 3.23
CA GLY A 12 5.16 14.53 2.91
C GLY A 12 5.49 14.79 1.45
N LEU A 13 6.79 15.01 1.21
CA LEU A 13 7.37 15.19 -0.13
C LEU A 13 8.53 14.22 -0.27
N ILE A 14 8.53 13.45 -1.35
CA ILE A 14 9.65 12.57 -1.69
C ILE A 14 10.49 13.29 -2.76
N PRO A 15 11.74 13.67 -2.49
CA PRO A 15 12.52 14.48 -3.41
C PRO A 15 12.89 13.73 -4.70
N ALA A 16 12.84 14.45 -5.81
CA ALA A 16 13.36 14.02 -7.12
C ALA A 16 14.89 14.21 -7.16
N PRO A 17 15.64 13.44 -7.96
CA PRO A 17 15.54 13.59 -9.42
C PRO A 17 15.09 12.33 -10.18
N ASN A 18 15.21 11.14 -9.57
CA ASN A 18 14.93 9.86 -10.23
C ASN A 18 13.74 9.14 -9.59
N GLN A 19 13.15 8.23 -10.36
CA GLN A 19 12.08 7.37 -9.88
C GLN A 19 12.59 6.52 -8.69
N GLN A 20 12.05 6.77 -7.50
CA GLN A 20 12.53 6.16 -6.26
C GLN A 20 12.41 4.63 -6.26
N ASN A 21 13.41 3.97 -5.68
CA ASN A 21 13.33 2.53 -5.44
C ASN A 21 12.31 2.25 -4.32
N THR A 22 11.86 1.00 -4.22
CA THR A 22 10.76 0.67 -3.29
C THR A 22 11.20 0.69 -1.84
N SER A 23 12.45 0.30 -1.55
CA SER A 23 12.97 0.39 -0.18
C SER A 23 12.94 1.83 0.33
N THR A 24 13.36 2.79 -0.49
CA THR A 24 13.30 4.22 -0.17
C THR A 24 11.87 4.71 -0.01
N ILE A 25 10.94 4.31 -0.88
CA ILE A 25 9.51 4.66 -0.71
C ILE A 25 8.98 4.12 0.62
N ASN A 26 9.26 2.87 0.96
CA ASN A 26 8.87 2.29 2.25
C ASN A 26 9.48 3.06 3.43
N THR A 27 10.78 3.35 3.41
CA THR A 27 11.41 4.14 4.47
C THR A 27 10.75 5.50 4.65
N ASN A 28 10.40 6.19 3.55
CA ASN A 28 9.71 7.49 3.62
C ASN A 28 8.25 7.39 4.08
N LEU A 29 7.55 6.29 3.77
CA LEU A 29 6.17 6.08 4.19
C LEU A 29 6.03 5.64 5.64
N ARG A 30 7.08 5.06 6.23
CA ARG A 30 7.07 4.57 7.61
C ARG A 30 6.49 5.57 8.63
N PRO A 31 6.98 6.83 8.73
CA PRO A 31 6.44 7.78 9.71
C PRO A 31 4.94 8.05 9.50
N LEU A 32 4.49 8.18 8.25
CA LEU A 32 3.07 8.35 7.93
C LEU A 32 2.24 7.12 8.34
N VAL A 33 2.76 5.92 8.10
CA VAL A 33 2.09 4.67 8.52
C VAL A 33 2.05 4.54 10.05
N ASP A 34 3.11 4.97 10.75
CA ASP A 34 3.14 4.99 12.21
C ASP A 34 2.06 5.91 12.79
N GLU A 35 1.88 7.11 12.22
CA GLU A 35 0.78 8.02 12.59
C GLU A 35 -0.59 7.41 12.29
N LEU A 36 -0.76 6.81 11.09
CA LEU A 36 -2.02 6.16 10.72
C LEU A 36 -2.36 4.97 11.63
N LEU A 37 -1.36 4.24 12.15
CA LEU A 37 -1.58 3.18 13.13
C LEU A 37 -2.14 3.72 14.45
N GLN A 38 -1.61 4.86 14.92
CA GLN A 38 -2.13 5.53 16.11
C GLN A 38 -3.55 6.03 15.87
N LEU A 39 -3.78 6.71 14.74
CA LEU A 39 -5.07 7.30 14.37
C LEU A 39 -6.12 6.27 13.95
N ASN A 40 -5.72 5.03 13.67
CA ASN A 40 -6.67 3.94 13.44
C ASN A 40 -7.40 3.58 14.75
N GLN A 41 -6.79 3.83 15.91
CA GLN A 41 -7.49 3.83 17.19
C GLN A 41 -8.30 5.13 17.34
N THR A 42 -9.31 5.12 18.21
CA THR A 42 -10.08 6.34 18.47
C THR A 42 -9.25 7.30 19.29
N VAL A 43 -8.98 8.48 18.74
CA VAL A 43 -8.31 9.59 19.44
C VAL A 43 -9.31 10.71 19.70
N ASN A 44 -9.19 11.39 20.85
CA ASN A 44 -9.99 12.57 21.14
C ASN A 44 -9.24 13.82 20.66
N ILE A 45 -9.83 14.52 19.68
CA ILE A 45 -9.27 15.76 19.13
C ILE A 45 -10.10 16.93 19.64
N GLN A 46 -9.44 17.90 20.26
CA GLN A 46 -10.08 19.14 20.67
C GLN A 46 -10.47 19.95 19.43
N ALA A 47 -11.74 20.30 19.33
CA ALA A 47 -12.28 21.08 18.21
C ALA A 47 -12.91 22.35 18.75
N TYR A 48 -12.74 23.47 18.04
CA TYR A 48 -13.17 24.80 18.48
C TYR A 48 -14.65 24.85 18.94
N GLN A 49 -15.53 24.09 18.29
CA GLN A 49 -16.97 24.05 18.61
C GLN A 49 -17.37 22.92 19.57
N HIS A 50 -16.42 22.15 20.11
CA HIS A 50 -16.70 20.98 20.96
C HIS A 50 -15.81 20.99 22.20
N SER A 51 -16.35 21.49 23.31
CA SER A 51 -15.66 21.58 24.62
C SER A 51 -15.15 20.24 25.17
N ASN A 52 -15.78 19.13 24.77
CA ASN A 52 -15.40 17.77 25.18
C ASN A 52 -14.51 17.07 24.11
N GLY A 53 -14.09 17.81 23.09
CA GLY A 53 -13.44 17.27 21.89
C GLY A 53 -14.36 16.41 21.03
N ARG A 54 -13.77 15.78 20.01
CA ARG A 54 -14.42 14.78 19.15
C ARG A 54 -13.55 13.54 19.07
N ASN A 55 -14.19 12.39 19.22
CA ASN A 55 -13.57 11.10 18.96
C ASN A 55 -13.46 10.89 17.45
N VAL A 56 -12.24 10.70 16.97
CA VAL A 56 -11.91 10.54 15.55
C VAL A 56 -11.07 9.27 15.38
N SER A 57 -11.34 8.54 14.30
CA SER A 57 -10.51 7.44 13.81
C SER A 57 -10.30 7.65 12.32
N ILE A 58 -9.07 7.47 11.86
CA ILE A 58 -8.66 7.67 10.46
C ILE A 58 -8.25 6.32 9.90
N LYS A 59 -8.77 6.03 8.70
CA LYS A 59 -8.46 4.80 7.96
C LYS A 59 -7.98 5.15 6.56
N LEU A 60 -6.97 4.43 6.09
CA LEU A 60 -6.52 4.52 4.71
C LEU A 60 -7.52 3.82 3.79
N ALA A 61 -8.16 4.58 2.90
CA ALA A 61 -9.19 4.07 2.00
C ALA A 61 -8.62 3.58 0.65
N ALA A 62 -7.75 4.36 0.02
CA ALA A 62 -7.23 4.06 -1.31
C ALA A 62 -5.88 4.75 -1.58
N PHE A 63 -5.11 4.18 -2.50
CA PHE A 63 -3.98 4.85 -3.15
C PHE A 63 -4.45 5.48 -4.45
N ILE A 64 -4.27 6.79 -4.60
CA ILE A 64 -4.63 7.53 -5.80
C ILE A 64 -3.34 8.06 -6.42
N GLY A 65 -3.10 7.71 -7.68
CA GLY A 65 -1.91 8.08 -8.42
C GLY A 65 -1.80 7.28 -9.71
N ASP A 66 -0.70 7.45 -10.44
CA ASP A 66 -0.42 6.61 -11.58
C ASP A 66 -0.20 5.15 -11.16
N ILE A 67 -0.32 4.25 -12.15
CA ILE A 67 -0.23 2.80 -11.94
C ILE A 67 1.12 2.40 -11.34
N VAL A 68 2.22 3.06 -11.72
CA VAL A 68 3.57 2.70 -11.24
C VAL A 68 3.73 3.11 -9.78
N ALA A 69 3.33 4.32 -9.42
CA ALA A 69 3.39 4.83 -8.06
C ALA A 69 2.52 4.00 -7.10
N THR A 70 1.25 3.79 -7.46
CA THR A 70 0.31 3.02 -6.64
C THR A 70 0.78 1.60 -6.40
N HIS A 71 1.37 0.94 -7.40
CA HIS A 71 1.94 -0.40 -7.24
C HIS A 71 3.16 -0.43 -6.31
N LYS A 72 4.04 0.56 -6.40
CA LYS A 72 5.20 0.63 -5.49
C LYS A 72 4.77 0.80 -4.05
N VAL A 73 3.80 1.69 -3.80
CA VAL A 73 3.25 1.94 -2.47
C VAL A 73 2.48 0.72 -1.93
N SER A 74 1.70 0.05 -2.77
CA SER A 74 0.91 -1.13 -2.38
C SER A 74 1.71 -2.43 -2.29
N GLY A 75 3.01 -2.42 -2.60
CA GLY A 75 3.83 -3.64 -2.62
C GLY A 75 3.51 -4.58 -3.79
N SER A 76 2.86 -4.07 -4.84
CA SER A 76 2.57 -4.83 -6.07
C SER A 76 3.68 -4.63 -7.12
N THR A 77 3.88 -5.64 -7.98
CA THR A 77 4.91 -5.61 -9.03
C THR A 77 4.32 -6.00 -10.38
N LEU A 78 3.92 -5.00 -11.17
CA LEU A 78 3.28 -5.17 -12.48
C LEU A 78 4.24 -5.66 -13.58
N HIS A 79 5.49 -5.17 -13.55
CA HIS A 79 6.40 -5.28 -14.69
C HIS A 79 7.30 -6.53 -14.65
N SER A 80 7.64 -7.01 -13.46
CA SER A 80 8.60 -8.12 -13.25
C SER A 80 7.96 -9.45 -12.86
N ALA A 81 6.66 -9.47 -12.59
CA ALA A 81 5.96 -10.67 -12.13
C ALA A 81 5.20 -11.36 -13.27
N HIS A 82 4.93 -12.64 -13.06
CA HIS A 82 4.11 -13.42 -13.97
C HIS A 82 2.66 -12.89 -14.04
N CYS A 83 2.20 -12.21 -12.97
CA CYS A 83 0.89 -11.58 -12.84
C CYS A 83 0.85 -10.13 -13.36
N LEU A 84 -0.15 -9.84 -14.20
CA LEU A 84 -0.31 -8.54 -14.87
C LEU A 84 -1.14 -7.52 -14.10
N PHE A 85 -1.92 -7.92 -13.11
CA PHE A 85 -2.81 -6.99 -12.41
C PHE A 85 -2.66 -7.09 -10.90
N SER A 86 -2.87 -5.97 -10.19
CA SER A 86 -2.87 -5.92 -8.72
C SER A 86 -4.12 -6.53 -8.10
N TRP A 87 -5.22 -6.61 -8.85
CA TRP A 87 -6.53 -7.04 -8.35
C TRP A 87 -6.93 -8.47 -8.72
N CYS A 88 -6.20 -9.13 -9.63
CA CYS A 88 -6.57 -10.45 -10.12
C CYS A 88 -5.33 -11.29 -10.46
N GLU A 89 -5.49 -12.60 -10.39
CA GLU A 89 -4.45 -13.58 -10.70
C GLU A 89 -4.52 -13.95 -12.19
N VAL A 90 -4.14 -13.01 -13.05
CA VAL A 90 -3.98 -13.27 -14.50
C VAL A 90 -2.52 -13.24 -14.85
N THR A 91 -2.06 -14.34 -15.44
CA THR A 91 -0.69 -14.45 -15.91
C THR A 91 -0.52 -13.90 -17.33
N LYS A 92 0.70 -13.52 -17.71
CA LYS A 92 1.02 -13.17 -19.11
C LYS A 92 0.56 -14.21 -20.15
N LYS A 93 0.54 -15.50 -19.79
CA LYS A 93 0.12 -16.59 -20.67
C LYS A 93 -1.40 -16.70 -20.80
N ASP A 94 -2.12 -16.14 -19.83
CA ASP A 94 -3.56 -16.19 -19.72
C ASP A 94 -4.21 -14.82 -19.97
N ILE A 95 -3.51 -13.89 -20.63
CA ILE A 95 -4.02 -12.52 -20.83
C ILE A 95 -5.33 -12.50 -21.62
N GLU A 96 -5.56 -13.51 -22.46
CA GLU A 96 -6.80 -13.73 -23.21
C GLU A 96 -7.99 -14.08 -22.30
N LYS A 97 -7.73 -14.58 -21.08
CA LYS A 97 -8.75 -14.75 -20.04
C LYS A 97 -8.99 -13.36 -19.43
N VAL A 98 -9.91 -12.63 -20.05
CA VAL A 98 -10.29 -11.24 -19.73
C VAL A 98 -10.58 -11.02 -18.24
N VAL A 99 -10.96 -12.06 -17.48
CA VAL A 99 -11.19 -11.99 -16.03
C VAL A 99 -10.62 -13.21 -15.32
N GLY A 100 -9.52 -13.02 -14.58
CA GLY A 100 -8.97 -14.02 -13.66
C GLY A 100 -9.59 -13.95 -12.25
N LYS A 101 -9.18 -14.88 -11.38
CA LYS A 101 -9.61 -14.88 -9.97
C LYS A 101 -9.23 -13.56 -9.28
N CYS A 102 -10.20 -12.89 -8.66
CA CYS A 102 -9.95 -11.70 -7.86
C CYS A 102 -9.06 -12.03 -6.65
N ARG A 103 -8.09 -11.17 -6.36
CA ARG A 103 -7.24 -11.31 -5.19
C ARG A 103 -7.99 -10.93 -3.93
N ASN A 104 -7.80 -11.73 -2.89
CA ASN A 104 -8.26 -11.39 -1.55
C ASN A 104 -7.18 -10.56 -0.83
N LYS A 105 -7.61 -9.55 -0.05
CA LYS A 105 -6.72 -8.71 0.78
C LYS A 105 -5.93 -9.57 1.79
N ARG A 106 -6.57 -10.58 2.42
CA ARG A 106 -5.93 -11.50 3.37
C ARG A 106 -4.84 -12.33 2.71
N ASP A 107 -5.15 -12.96 1.58
CA ASP A 107 -4.18 -13.79 0.85
C ASP A 107 -2.99 -12.94 0.39
N THR A 108 -3.26 -11.72 -0.10
CA THR A 108 -2.21 -10.77 -0.52
C THR A 108 -1.33 -10.36 0.66
N LEU A 109 -1.92 -10.09 1.83
CA LEU A 109 -1.17 -9.78 3.05
C LEU A 109 -0.33 -10.97 3.52
N GLU A 110 -0.87 -12.19 3.48
CA GLU A 110 -0.11 -13.38 3.85
C GLU A 110 1.11 -13.58 2.93
N LEU A 111 0.94 -13.38 1.63
CA LEU A 111 2.04 -13.42 0.67
C LEU A 111 3.08 -12.34 0.94
N SER A 112 2.66 -11.13 1.34
CA SER A 112 3.59 -10.04 1.66
C SER A 112 4.37 -10.30 2.95
N ILE A 113 3.75 -10.91 3.97
CA ILE A 113 4.41 -11.35 5.20
C ILE A 113 5.40 -12.48 4.90
N ARG A 114 4.99 -13.47 4.09
CA ARG A 114 5.88 -14.55 3.63
C ARG A 114 7.09 -14.02 2.88
N TRP A 115 6.92 -12.95 2.11
CA TRP A 115 8.03 -12.25 1.45
C TRP A 115 8.95 -11.57 2.46
N HIS A 116 8.38 -10.85 3.43
CA HIS A 116 9.12 -10.11 4.45
C HIS A 116 9.99 -11.01 5.34
N ASN A 117 9.48 -12.21 5.65
CA ASN A 117 10.12 -13.15 6.57
C ASN A 117 11.16 -14.06 5.91
N GLN A 118 11.40 -13.94 4.59
CA GLN A 118 12.43 -14.74 3.92
C GLN A 118 13.82 -14.35 4.40
N LYS A 119 14.60 -15.36 4.84
CA LYS A 119 15.99 -15.16 5.32
C LYS A 119 17.04 -15.30 4.21
N GLN A 120 16.69 -15.94 3.10
CA GLN A 120 17.60 -16.18 1.97
C GLN A 120 17.50 -15.05 0.95
N ILE A 121 18.65 -14.61 0.43
CA ILE A 121 18.77 -13.45 -0.47
C ILE A 121 17.91 -13.61 -1.75
N CYS A 122 17.81 -14.82 -2.32
CA CYS A 122 17.13 -15.04 -3.61
C CYS A 122 15.62 -15.37 -3.49
N GLN A 123 15.16 -15.84 -2.35
CA GLN A 123 13.75 -16.28 -2.17
C GLN A 123 12.72 -15.13 -2.33
N PRO A 124 12.97 -13.90 -1.85
CA PRO A 124 12.09 -12.76 -2.09
C PRO A 124 11.82 -12.50 -3.58
N GLU A 125 12.84 -12.60 -4.42
CA GLU A 125 12.71 -12.35 -5.86
C GLU A 125 11.91 -13.45 -6.57
N ILE A 126 12.15 -14.72 -6.19
CA ILE A 126 11.41 -15.86 -6.73
C ILE A 126 9.92 -15.74 -6.37
N LEU A 127 9.63 -15.38 -5.12
CA LEU A 127 8.26 -15.19 -4.66
C LEU A 127 7.58 -14.05 -5.41
N VAL A 128 8.25 -12.89 -5.55
CA VAL A 128 7.73 -11.74 -6.33
C VAL A 128 7.49 -12.11 -7.78
N LYS A 129 8.41 -12.84 -8.43
CA LYS A 129 8.21 -13.29 -9.81
C LYS A 129 6.96 -14.17 -9.94
N LYS A 130 6.70 -15.03 -8.95
CA LYS A 130 5.54 -15.93 -8.95
C LYS A 130 4.23 -15.22 -8.62
N THR A 131 4.21 -14.39 -7.59
CA THR A 131 2.97 -13.84 -7.00
C THR A 131 2.72 -12.38 -7.35
N GLY A 132 3.74 -11.65 -7.75
CA GLY A 132 3.67 -10.20 -7.95
C GLY A 132 3.54 -9.38 -6.68
N VAL A 133 3.69 -10.00 -5.50
CA VAL A 133 3.51 -9.36 -4.19
C VAL A 133 4.82 -9.32 -3.43
N ARG A 134 5.05 -8.20 -2.74
CA ARG A 134 6.10 -8.00 -1.73
C ARG A 134 5.56 -7.19 -0.56
N TRP A 135 6.38 -7.05 0.47
CA TRP A 135 6.08 -6.17 1.58
C TRP A 135 6.14 -4.68 1.20
N SER A 136 5.20 -3.92 1.74
CA SER A 136 5.24 -2.46 1.81
C SER A 136 4.74 -1.98 3.18
N GLU A 137 5.14 -0.78 3.61
CA GLU A 137 4.76 -0.26 4.94
C GLU A 137 3.25 -0.25 5.19
N PRO A 138 2.36 0.10 4.23
CA PRO A 138 0.91 0.04 4.45
C PRO A 138 0.36 -1.33 4.86
N ASN A 139 1.09 -2.43 4.63
CA ASN A 139 0.69 -3.77 5.09
C ASN A 139 0.66 -3.92 6.62
N ARG A 140 1.23 -2.96 7.37
CA ARG A 140 1.14 -2.90 8.82
C ARG A 140 -0.25 -2.45 9.30
N LEU A 141 -1.00 -1.74 8.45
CA LEU A 141 -2.31 -1.22 8.81
C LEU A 141 -3.33 -2.36 8.97
N PRO A 142 -4.25 -2.28 9.95
CA PRO A 142 -5.25 -3.33 10.17
C PRO A 142 -6.14 -3.58 8.96
N LEU A 143 -6.61 -4.83 8.84
CA LEU A 143 -7.47 -5.27 7.74
C LEU A 143 -8.86 -4.64 7.78
#